data_AF-A0A9X8RAR0-F1
#
_entry.id   AF-A0A9X8RAR0-F1
#
_cell.length_a   1.000
_cell.length_b   1.000
_cell.length_c   1.000
_cell.angle_alpha   90.00
_cell.angle_beta   90.00
_cell.angle_gamma   90.00
#
_symmetry.space_group_name_H-M   'P 1'
#
loop_
_entity.id
_entity.type
_entity.pdbx_description
1 polymer ?
#
loop_
_entity_poly.entity_id
_entity_poly.type
_entity_poly.pdbx_seq_one_letter_code
_entity_poly.pdbx_strand_id
1 'polypeptide(L)' 'MESMEELHEKIEILRKELISTGMIYGFTAPTTLYKSQELDKLLNLLRK' A
#
# COMPACT_ATOMS: atom_id res chain seq x y z
N MET A 1 5.08 -10.98 16.94
CA MET A 1 3.91 -11.19 16.07
C MET A 1 3.36 -9.81 15.85
N GLU A 2 3.48 -9.22 14.66
CA GLU A 2 2.86 -7.92 14.41
C GLU A 2 1.37 -8.04 14.71
N SER A 3 0.82 -7.08 15.44
CA SER A 3 -0.60 -7.11 15.78
C SER A 3 -1.41 -6.86 14.51
N MET A 4 -2.65 -7.37 14.46
CA MET A 4 -3.55 -7.07 13.34
C MET A 4 -3.82 -5.56 13.20
N GLU A 5 -3.71 -4.81 14.30
CA GLU A 5 -3.82 -3.35 14.29
C GLU A 5 -2.63 -2.69 13.60
N GLU A 6 -1.40 -3.15 13.86
CA GLU A 6 -0.20 -2.67 13.17
C GLU A 6 -0.25 -2.93 11.66
N LEU A 7 -0.77 -4.09 11.26
CA LEU A 7 -0.96 -4.42 9.84
C LEU A 7 -1.98 -3.50 9.17
N HIS A 8 -3.11 -3.23 9.83
CA HIS A 8 -4.11 -2.29 9.32
C HIS A 8 -3.57 -0.86 9.21
N GLU A 9 -2.80 -0.40 10.21
CA GLU A 9 -2.19 0.92 10.18
C GLU A 9 -1.20 1.06 9.02
N LYS A 10 -0.34 0.06 8.81
CA LYS A 10 0.60 0.04 7.68
C LYS A 10 -0.11 0.09 6.33
N ILE A 11 -1.19 -0.67 6.18
CA ILE A 11 -2.03 -0.66 4.96
C ILE A 11 -2.60 0.74 4.72
N GLU A 12 -3.10 1.39 5.77
CA GLU A 12 -3.70 2.73 5.65
C GLU A 12 -2.67 3.79 5.28
N ILE A 13 -1.46 3.73 5.88
CA ILE A 13 -0.34 4.60 5.52
C ILE A 13 0.03 4.40 4.05
N LEU A 14 0.25 3.16 3.63
CA LEU A 14 0.69 2.84 2.28
C LEU A 14 -0.37 3.19 1.23
N ARG A 15 -1.66 3.05 1.57
CA ARG A 15 -2.78 3.51 0.72
C ARG A 15 -2.73 5.02 0.47
N LYS A 16 -2.51 5.82 1.52
CA LYS A 16 -2.40 7.28 1.38
C LYS A 16 -1.18 7.68 0.54
N GLU A 17 -0.05 7.00 0.75
CA GLU A 17 1.16 7.22 -0.05
C GLU A 17 0.97 6.83 -1.52
N LEU A 18 0.27 5.74 -1.80
CA LEU A 18 -0.03 5.32 -3.18
C LEU A 18 -0.84 6.39 -3.90
N ILE A 19 -1.88 6.93 -3.25
CA ILE A 19 -2.72 7.99 -3.81
C ILE A 19 -1.87 9.24 -4.05
N SER A 20 -1.09 9.70 -3.07
CA SER A 20 -0.27 10.90 -3.24
C SER A 20 0.78 10.72 -4.33
N THR A 21 1.42 9.55 -4.42
CA THR A 21 2.39 9.20 -5.47
C THR A 21 1.71 9.20 -6.84
N GLY A 22 0.52 8.61 -6.96
CA GLY A 22 -0.26 8.61 -8.20
C GLY A 22 -0.68 10.00 -8.65
N MET A 23 -0.98 10.91 -7.71
CA MET A 23 -1.30 12.31 -8.01
C MET A 23 -0.07 13.12 -8.45
N ILE A 24 1.12 12.83 -7.92
CA ILE A 24 2.36 13.56 -8.23
C ILE A 24 3.01 13.04 -9.52
N TYR A 25 3.12 11.72 -9.67
CA TYR A 25 3.90 11.09 -10.74
C TYR A 25 3.03 10.40 -11.81
N GLY A 26 1.74 10.22 -11.56
CA GLY A 26 0.82 9.46 -12.41
C GLY A 26 0.61 8.03 -11.91
N PHE A 27 -0.60 7.50 -12.12
CA PHE A 27 -0.98 6.16 -11.66
C PHE A 27 -0.28 5.01 -12.39
N THR A 28 0.27 5.28 -13.57
CA THR A 28 1.04 4.31 -14.36
C THR A 28 2.55 4.47 -14.18
N ALA A 29 3.02 5.42 -13.36
CA ALA A 29 4.44 5.60 -13.10
C ALA A 29 5.00 4.36 -12.39
N PRO A 30 6.25 3.94 -12.68
CA PRO A 30 6.87 2.77 -12.05
C PRO A 30 6.83 2.81 -10.52
N THR A 31 6.99 3.98 -9.92
CA THR A 31 6.94 4.19 -8.46
C THR A 31 5.54 3.93 -7.87
N THR A 32 4.49 4.40 -8.55
CA THR A 32 3.11 4.15 -8.15
C THR A 32 2.75 2.68 -8.30
N LEU A 33 3.17 2.03 -9.39
CA LEU A 33 2.97 0.60 -9.61
C LEU A 33 3.67 -0.26 -8.55
N TYR A 34 4.91 0.10 -8.19
CA TYR A 34 5.65 -0.60 -7.14
C TYR A 34 4.94 -0.51 -5.78
N LYS A 35 4.50 0.70 -5.38
CA LYS A 35 3.71 0.88 -4.14
C LYS A 35 2.39 0.12 -4.17
N SER A 36 1.73 0.02 -5.34
CA SER A 36 0.50 -0.77 -5.49
C SER A 36 0.75 -2.25 -5.22
N GLN A 37 1.86 -2.79 -5.72
CA GLN A 37 2.23 -4.20 -5.49
C GLN A 37 2.58 -4.47 -4.02
N GLU A 38 3.23 -3.52 -3.34
CA GLU A 38 3.48 -3.63 -1.90
C GLU A 38 2.18 -3.63 -1.09
N LEU A 39 1.23 -2.76 -1.45
CA LEU A 39 -0.09 -2.71 -0.83
C LEU A 39 -0.86 -4.03 -1.02
N ASP A 40 -0.85 -4.58 -2.23
CA ASP A 40 -1.49 -5.88 -2.52
C ASP A 40 -0.90 -7.02 -1.69
N LYS A 41 0.41 -7.04 -1.45
CA LYS A 41 1.04 -8.05 -0.58
C LYS A 41 0.51 -7.96 0.85
N LEU A 42 0.39 -6.76 1.40
CA LEU A 42 -0.15 -6.54 2.75
C LEU A 42 -1.63 -6.91 2.84
N LEU A 43 -2.44 -6.54 1.84
CA LEU A 43 -3.85 -6.91 1.77
C LEU A 43 -4.06 -8.43 1.69
N ASN A 44 -3.16 -9.14 1.01
CA ASN A 44 -3.22 -10.60 0.95
C ASN A 44 -2.91 -11.28 2.30
N LEU A 45 -2.16 -10.63 3.19
CA LEU A 45 -1.94 -11.14 4.54
C LEU A 45 -3.20 -11.07 5.40
N LEU A 46 -4.13 -10.14 5.11
CA LEU A 46 -5.44 -10.08 5.78
C LEU A 46 -6.43 -11.15 5.31
N ARG A 47 -6.19 -11.73 4.13
CA ARG A 47 -7.09 -12.71 3.49
C ARG A 47 -6.76 -14.17 3.83
N LYS A 48 -5.62 -14.42 4.49
CA LYS A 48 -5.17 -15.75 4.91
C LYS A 48 -5.35 -15.93 6.41
#